data_AF-W4V9G2-F1
#
_entry.id   AF-W4V9G2-F1
#
_cell.length_a   1.000
_cell.length_b   1.000
_cell.length_c   1.000
_cell.angle_alpha   90.00
_cell.angle_beta   90.00
_cell.angle_gamma   90.00
#
_symmetry.space_group_name_H-M   'P 1'
#
loop_
_entity.id
_entity.type
_entity.pdbx_description
1 polymer ?
#
loop_
_entity_poly.entity_id
_entity_poly.type
_entity_poly.pdbx_seq_one_letter_code
_entity_poly.pdbx_strand_id
1 'polypeptide(L)'
;MNKYEKLETITNGINAAHKIRTLQNSAVNERASDSNNIDQVELFSQMLGIIAQYSPNTERKGVLNENLNKTRMYSEVYKGLKHEIRDIKSNNRVGKKDIIKTLHILQPVVNRRNQTIIEKLLKIQEILDS
;
A
#
# COMPACT_ATOMS: atom_id res chain seq x y z
N MET A 1 -27.43 -18.32 15.11
CA MET A 1 -27.51 -16.95 14.56
C MET A 1 -28.90 -16.38 14.82
N ASN A 2 -29.01 -15.39 15.69
CA ASN A 2 -30.26 -14.74 16.10
C ASN A 2 -30.76 -13.78 14.98
N LYS A 3 -32.06 -13.44 14.99
CA LYS A 3 -32.69 -12.48 14.07
C LYS A 3 -31.97 -11.12 14.07
N TYR A 4 -31.48 -10.68 15.22
CA TYR A 4 -30.68 -9.46 15.36
C TYR A 4 -29.33 -9.54 14.63
N GLU A 5 -28.59 -10.63 14.77
CA GLU A 5 -27.30 -10.84 14.08
C GLU A 5 -27.47 -10.93 12.56
N LYS A 6 -28.59 -11.52 12.10
CA LYS A 6 -28.97 -11.52 10.68
C LYS A 6 -29.21 -10.10 10.17
N LEU A 7 -29.96 -9.30 10.92
CA LEU A 7 -30.27 -7.93 10.56
C LEU A 7 -29.00 -7.06 10.51
N GLU A 8 -28.13 -7.19 11.52
CA GLU A 8 -26.84 -6.51 11.58
C GLU A 8 -25.95 -6.88 10.38
N THR A 9 -25.88 -8.17 10.02
CA THR A 9 -25.11 -8.62 8.85
C THR A 9 -25.64 -7.99 7.55
N ILE A 10 -26.96 -7.91 7.39
CA ILE A 10 -27.59 -7.28 6.22
C ILE A 10 -27.29 -5.78 6.20
N THR A 11 -27.45 -5.08 7.33
CA THR A 11 -27.15 -3.65 7.46
C THR A 11 -25.69 -3.35 7.15
N ASN A 12 -24.76 -4.17 7.67
CA ASN A 12 -23.33 -4.05 7.39
C ASN A 12 -23.01 -4.29 5.92
N GLY A 13 -23.66 -5.26 5.27
CA GLY A 13 -23.54 -5.51 3.84
C GLY A 13 -24.01 -4.31 2.99
N ILE A 14 -25.16 -3.72 3.33
CA ILE A 14 -25.69 -2.52 2.65
C ILE A 14 -24.73 -1.33 2.82
N ASN A 15 -24.24 -1.10 4.02
CA ASN A 15 -23.30 -0.01 4.30
C ASN A 15 -21.98 -0.18 3.56
N ALA A 16 -21.44 -1.41 3.50
CA ALA A 16 -20.25 -1.72 2.73
C ALA A 16 -20.46 -1.46 1.22
N ALA A 17 -21.56 -1.95 0.66
CA ALA A 17 -21.89 -1.75 -0.74
C ALA A 17 -22.04 -0.25 -1.09
N HIS A 18 -22.69 0.53 -0.22
CA HIS A 18 -22.81 1.96 -0.38
C HIS A 18 -21.44 2.65 -0.41
N LYS A 19 -20.56 2.34 0.54
CA LYS A 19 -19.20 2.90 0.59
C LYS A 19 -18.34 2.52 -0.61
N ILE A 20 -18.43 1.26 -1.07
CA ILE A 20 -17.72 0.81 -2.29
C ILE A 20 -18.22 1.61 -3.50
N ARG A 21 -19.53 1.81 -3.62
CA ARG A 21 -20.11 2.61 -4.71
C ARG A 21 -19.64 4.06 -4.66
N THR A 22 -19.59 4.68 -3.49
CA THR A 22 -19.07 6.05 -3.36
C THR A 22 -17.60 6.13 -3.75
N LEU A 23 -16.79 5.15 -3.34
CA LEU A 23 -15.38 5.08 -3.69
C LEU A 23 -15.18 4.93 -5.22
N GLN A 24 -15.95 4.04 -5.85
CA GLN A 24 -15.89 3.86 -7.30
C GLN A 24 -16.30 5.13 -8.05
N ASN A 25 -17.35 5.81 -7.60
CA ASN A 25 -17.78 7.07 -8.23
C ASN A 25 -16.72 8.16 -8.12
N SER A 26 -16.08 8.31 -6.94
CA SER A 26 -14.97 9.24 -6.76
C SER A 26 -13.81 8.92 -7.70
N ALA A 27 -13.42 7.64 -7.79
CA ALA A 27 -12.37 7.22 -8.71
C ALA A 27 -12.75 7.49 -10.18
N VAL A 28 -14.00 7.25 -10.59
CA VAL A 28 -14.46 7.55 -11.95
C VAL A 28 -14.41 9.05 -12.26
N ASN A 29 -14.77 9.89 -11.28
CA ASN A 29 -14.69 11.35 -11.43
C ASN A 29 -13.24 11.83 -11.53
N GLU A 30 -12.30 11.22 -10.80
CA GLU A 30 -10.87 11.47 -10.93
C GLU A 30 -10.34 11.07 -12.32
N ARG A 31 -10.81 9.96 -12.92
CA ARG A 31 -10.44 9.58 -14.31
C ARG A 31 -10.82 10.64 -15.34
N ALA A 32 -11.92 11.35 -15.11
CA ALA A 32 -12.40 12.39 -16.02
C ALA A 32 -11.55 13.67 -15.93
N SER A 33 -10.86 13.89 -14.81
CA SER A 33 -10.02 15.07 -14.58
C SER A 33 -8.53 14.83 -14.82
N ASP A 34 -8.04 13.59 -14.66
CA ASP A 34 -6.62 13.25 -14.86
C ASP A 34 -6.48 11.77 -15.28
N SER A 35 -6.36 11.51 -16.58
CA SER A 35 -6.49 10.16 -17.16
C SER A 35 -5.32 9.21 -16.86
N ASN A 36 -4.27 9.68 -16.18
CA ASN A 36 -2.97 9.03 -16.21
C ASN A 36 -2.55 8.23 -14.97
N ASN A 37 -3.29 8.15 -13.87
CA ASN A 37 -2.84 7.33 -12.73
C ASN A 37 -3.92 7.01 -11.67
N ILE A 38 -4.95 6.25 -12.02
CA ILE A 38 -5.67 5.53 -10.95
C ILE A 38 -4.93 4.24 -10.66
N ASP A 39 -4.30 4.18 -9.50
CA ASP A 39 -3.73 2.94 -9.00
C ASP A 39 -4.87 1.97 -8.66
N GLN A 40 -5.13 1.05 -9.60
CA GLN A 40 -6.14 0.00 -9.44
C GLN A 40 -5.86 -0.88 -8.22
N VAL A 41 -4.59 -1.05 -7.84
CA VAL A 41 -4.20 -1.83 -6.66
C VAL A 41 -4.63 -1.10 -5.39
N GLU A 42 -4.42 0.21 -5.34
CA GLU A 42 -4.86 1.05 -4.23
C GLU A 42 -6.38 1.10 -4.12
N LEU A 43 -7.09 1.28 -5.24
CA LEU A 43 -8.55 1.24 -5.25
C LEU A 43 -9.08 -0.12 -4.76
N PHE A 44 -8.49 -1.22 -5.23
CA PHE A 44 -8.86 -2.57 -4.79
C PHE A 44 -8.56 -2.80 -3.32
N SER A 45 -7.42 -2.33 -2.82
CA SER A 45 -7.05 -2.38 -1.41
C SER A 45 -8.05 -1.61 -0.53
N GLN A 46 -8.49 -0.43 -0.98
CA GLN A 46 -9.52 0.35 -0.30
C GLN A 46 -10.88 -0.38 -0.27
N MET A 47 -11.28 -1.03 -1.37
CA MET A 47 -12.51 -1.85 -1.39
C MET A 47 -12.42 -3.02 -0.40
N LEU A 48 -11.30 -3.74 -0.37
CA LEU A 48 -11.09 -4.82 0.59
C LEU A 48 -11.06 -4.32 2.04
N GLY A 49 -10.52 -3.12 2.29
CA GLY A 49 -10.58 -2.47 3.60
C GLY A 49 -12.01 -2.15 4.05
N ILE A 50 -12.87 -1.70 3.13
CA ILE A 50 -14.30 -1.53 3.40
C ILE A 50 -14.94 -2.88 3.75
N ILE A 51 -14.67 -3.94 2.98
CA ILE A 51 -15.19 -5.28 3.27
C ILE A 51 -14.72 -5.78 4.65
N ALA A 52 -13.45 -5.55 4.99
CA ALA A 52 -12.90 -5.88 6.30
C ALA A 52 -13.59 -5.13 7.44
N GLN A 53 -13.88 -3.84 7.25
CA GLN A 53 -14.52 -2.99 8.26
C GLN A 53 -15.90 -3.53 8.67
N TYR A 54 -16.69 -3.97 7.70
CA TYR A 54 -18.07 -4.44 7.86
C TYR A 54 -18.21 -5.97 7.92
N SER A 55 -17.10 -6.72 7.92
CA SER A 55 -17.13 -8.18 8.04
C SER A 55 -17.69 -8.61 9.41
N PRO A 56 -18.66 -9.53 9.45
CA PRO A 56 -19.21 -10.05 10.70
C PRO A 56 -18.24 -10.96 11.47
N ASN A 57 -17.17 -11.43 10.81
CA ASN A 57 -16.16 -12.30 11.43
C ASN A 57 -14.92 -11.48 11.82
N THR A 58 -14.71 -11.36 13.13
CA THR A 58 -13.61 -10.61 13.77
C THR A 58 -12.23 -11.22 13.52
N GLU A 59 -12.11 -12.55 13.47
CA GLU A 59 -10.84 -13.23 13.16
C GLU A 59 -10.42 -12.96 11.71
N ARG A 60 -11.37 -13.08 10.78
CA ARG A 60 -11.13 -12.77 9.36
C ARG A 60 -10.80 -11.30 9.14
N LYS A 61 -11.35 -10.40 9.96
CA LYS A 61 -11.05 -8.96 9.93
C LYS A 61 -9.60 -8.66 10.29
N GLY A 62 -9.05 -9.32 11.32
CA GLY A 62 -7.65 -9.16 11.72
C GLY A 62 -6.67 -9.58 10.62
N VAL A 63 -6.85 -10.80 10.11
CA VAL A 63 -6.00 -11.36 9.04
C VAL A 63 -6.11 -10.55 7.75
N LEU A 64 -7.32 -10.14 7.37
CA LEU A 64 -7.55 -9.33 6.17
C LEU A 64 -6.87 -7.95 6.30
N ASN A 65 -7.00 -7.28 7.44
CA ASN A 65 -6.33 -5.99 7.67
C ASN A 65 -4.81 -6.11 7.63
N GLU A 66 -4.23 -7.15 8.24
CA GLU A 66 -2.79 -7.38 8.22
C GLU A 66 -2.29 -7.59 6.78
N ASN A 67 -2.99 -8.42 6.00
CA ASN A 67 -2.64 -8.68 4.61
C ASN A 67 -2.81 -7.44 3.72
N LEU A 68 -3.82 -6.61 3.99
CA LEU A 68 -4.00 -5.33 3.28
C LEU A 68 -2.88 -4.35 3.59
N ASN A 69 -2.45 -4.25 4.84
CA ASN A 69 -1.31 -3.42 5.23
C ASN A 69 -0.02 -3.89 4.55
N LYS A 70 0.23 -5.21 4.53
CA LYS A 70 1.35 -5.79 3.78
C LYS A 70 1.27 -5.46 2.29
N THR A 71 0.10 -5.64 1.67
CA THR A 71 -0.12 -5.35 0.25
C THR A 71 0.15 -3.89 -0.08
N ARG A 72 -0.35 -2.97 0.75
CA ARG A 72 -0.11 -1.53 0.61
C ARG A 72 1.38 -1.21 0.72
N MET A 73 2.05 -1.75 1.74
CA MET A 73 3.50 -1.58 1.93
C MET A 73 4.29 -2.07 0.70
N TYR A 74 4.01 -3.27 0.19
CA TYR A 74 4.66 -3.79 -1.01
C TYR A 74 4.36 -2.94 -2.26
N SER A 75 3.13 -2.45 -2.41
CA SER A 75 2.75 -1.58 -3.53
C SER A 75 3.51 -0.25 -3.50
N GLU A 76 3.60 0.39 -2.33
CA GLU A 76 4.36 1.63 -2.13
C GLU A 76 5.85 1.44 -2.44
N VAL A 77 6.45 0.36 -1.95
CA VAL A 77 7.84 0.00 -2.28
C VAL A 77 8.02 -0.23 -3.78
N TYR A 78 7.13 -0.98 -4.41
CA TYR A 78 7.18 -1.23 -5.84
C TYR A 78 7.09 0.06 -6.67
N LYS A 79 6.15 0.95 -6.32
CA LYS A 79 6.02 2.28 -6.96
C LYS A 79 7.30 3.09 -6.78
N GLY A 80 7.85 3.12 -5.58
CA GLY A 80 9.10 3.81 -5.27
C GLY A 80 10.27 3.28 -6.12
N LEU A 81 10.45 1.96 -6.19
CA LEU A 81 11.49 1.33 -6.99
C LEU A 81 11.30 1.59 -8.48
N LYS A 82 10.07 1.50 -8.98
CA LYS A 82 9.76 1.79 -10.39
C LYS A 82 10.10 3.23 -10.75
N HIS A 83 9.80 4.18 -9.86
CA HIS A 83 10.16 5.58 -10.05
C HIS A 83 11.68 5.75 -10.06
N GLU A 84 12.37 5.16 -9.09
CA GLU A 84 13.83 5.23 -8.98
C GLU A 84 14.55 4.65 -10.21
N ILE A 85 14.11 3.48 -10.67
CA ILE A 85 14.66 2.84 -11.88
C ILE A 85 14.44 3.73 -13.12
N ARG A 86 13.29 4.41 -13.20
CA ARG A 86 13.01 5.35 -14.29
C ARG A 86 13.94 6.56 -14.25
N ASP A 87 14.21 7.09 -13.06
CA ASP A 87 15.10 8.23 -12.87
C ASP A 87 16.55 7.85 -13.22
N ILE A 88 17.03 6.70 -12.74
CA ILE A 88 18.35 6.12 -13.09
C ILE A 88 18.47 5.96 -14.61
N LYS A 89 17.45 5.39 -15.26
CA LYS A 89 17.44 5.20 -16.72
C LYS A 89 17.51 6.54 -17.46
N SER A 90 16.81 7.56 -16.98
CA SER A 90 16.82 8.90 -17.57
C SER A 90 18.20 9.58 -17.43
N ASN A 91 18.88 9.36 -16.30
CA ASN A 91 20.20 9.94 -16.01
C ASN A 91 21.37 9.12 -16.61
N ASN A 92 21.08 7.93 -17.16
CA ASN A 92 22.02 7.00 -17.79
C ASN A 92 23.27 6.63 -16.95
N ARG A 93 23.18 6.81 -15.63
CA ARG A 93 24.23 6.50 -14.65
C ARG A 93 23.58 6.13 -13.32
N VAL A 94 24.21 5.19 -12.61
CA VAL A 94 23.86 4.86 -11.22
C VAL A 94 24.84 5.60 -10.32
N GLY A 95 24.33 6.55 -9.55
CA GLY A 95 25.09 7.30 -8.55
C GLY A 95 24.91 6.76 -7.14
N LYS A 96 25.79 7.23 -6.24
CA LYS A 96 25.71 6.97 -4.79
C LYS A 96 24.32 7.28 -4.23
N LYS A 97 23.75 8.42 -4.62
CA LYS A 97 22.42 8.88 -4.16
C LYS A 97 21.30 7.91 -4.54
N ASP A 98 21.37 7.33 -5.74
CA ASP A 98 20.34 6.42 -6.25
C ASP A 98 20.35 5.10 -5.46
N ILE A 99 21.55 4.61 -5.11
CA ILE A 99 21.72 3.43 -4.24
C ILE A 99 21.13 3.72 -2.85
N ILE A 100 21.46 4.87 -2.26
CA ILE A 100 20.94 5.24 -0.93
C ILE A 100 19.42 5.39 -0.93
N LYS A 101 18.85 6.00 -1.97
CA LYS A 101 17.39 6.13 -2.13
C LYS A 101 16.72 4.77 -2.29
N THR A 102 17.31 3.89 -3.10
CA THR A 102 16.85 2.49 -3.26
C THR A 102 16.84 1.73 -1.93
N LEU A 103 17.88 1.88 -1.11
CA LEU A 103 17.97 1.22 0.20
C LEU A 103 16.88 1.71 1.17
N HIS A 104 16.57 3.01 1.19
CA HIS A 104 15.45 3.54 1.98
C HIS A 104 14.10 2.98 1.52
N ILE A 105 13.89 2.87 0.20
CA ILE A 105 12.65 2.32 -0.37
C ILE A 105 12.47 0.84 0.03
N LEU A 106 13.54 0.06 0.08
CA LEU A 106 13.48 -1.38 0.40
C LEU A 106 13.35 -1.69 1.90
N GLN A 107 13.78 -0.78 2.78
CA GLN A 107 13.82 -0.98 4.23
C GLN A 107 12.54 -1.59 4.85
N PRO A 108 11.31 -1.15 4.51
CA PRO A 108 10.10 -1.67 5.16
C PRO A 108 9.75 -3.11 4.76
N VAL A 109 10.23 -3.63 3.62
CA VAL A 109 9.83 -4.95 3.10
C VAL A 109 10.87 -6.05 3.29
N VAL A 110 12.09 -5.69 3.70
CA VAL A 110 13.17 -6.66 3.93
C VAL A 110 13.08 -7.30 5.31
N ASN A 111 13.64 -8.49 5.45
CA ASN A 111 13.70 -9.17 6.76
C ASN A 111 14.58 -8.38 7.75
N ARG A 112 14.44 -8.68 9.05
CA ARG A 112 15.15 -7.96 10.13
C ARG A 112 16.67 -7.94 9.96
N ARG A 113 17.28 -9.04 9.49
CA ARG A 113 18.73 -9.10 9.23
C ARG A 113 19.14 -8.09 8.17
N ASN A 114 18.38 -8.03 7.07
CA ASN A 114 18.64 -7.11 5.98
C ASN A 114 18.33 -5.66 6.37
N GLN A 115 17.32 -5.40 7.20
CA GLN A 115 17.07 -4.07 7.78
C GLN A 115 18.29 -3.56 8.53
N THR A 116 18.85 -4.38 9.42
CA THR A 116 20.08 -4.02 10.16
C THR A 116 21.27 -3.78 9.22
N ILE A 117 21.39 -4.52 8.13
CA ILE A 117 22.44 -4.28 7.12
C ILE A 117 22.22 -2.94 6.44
N ILE A 118 20.98 -2.65 6.00
CA ILE A 118 20.61 -1.37 5.38
C ILE A 118 20.94 -0.20 6.32
N GLU A 119 20.52 -0.27 7.58
CA GLU A 119 20.80 0.77 8.59
C GLU A 119 22.30 1.01 8.77
N LYS A 120 23.11 -0.06 8.78
CA LYS A 120 24.57 0.06 8.86
C LYS A 120 25.16 0.73 7.63
N LEU A 121 24.70 0.36 6.43
CA LEU A 121 25.16 0.98 5.18
C LEU A 121 24.81 2.47 5.15
N LEU A 122 23.59 2.84 5.58
CA LEU A 122 23.16 4.23 5.68
C LEU A 122 23.99 5.04 6.68
N LYS A 123 24.34 4.45 7.84
CA LYS A 123 25.23 5.10 8.82
C LYS A 123 26.67 5.26 8.33
N ILE A 124 27.23 4.24 7.69
CA ILE A 124 28.58 4.35 7.09
C ILE A 124 28.59 5.47 6.05
N GLN A 125 27.54 5.55 5.25
CA GLN A 125 27.37 6.60 4.26
C GLN A 125 27.35 7.99 4.89
N GLU A 126 26.60 8.18 5.97
CA GLU A 126 26.53 9.43 6.73
C GLU A 126 27.91 9.85 7.27
N ILE A 127 28.68 8.89 7.79
CA ILE A 127 30.06 9.12 8.27
C ILE A 127 30.99 9.52 7.13
N LEU A 128 30.88 8.88 5.96
CA LEU A 128 31.74 9.18 4.80
C LEU A 128 31.42 10.53 4.14
N ASP A 129 30.21 11.05 4.32
CA ASP A 129 29.79 12.36 3.83
C ASP A 129 30.03 13.49 4.85
N SER A 130 30.46 13.16 6.08
CA SER A 130 30.83 14.09 7.16
C SER A 130 32.31 14.47 7.11
#